data_AF-A0AAE5V5Q6-F1
#
_entry.id   AF-A0AAE5V5Q6-F1
#
_cell.length_a   1.000
_cell.length_b   1.000
_cell.length_c   1.000
_cell.angle_alpha   90.00
_cell.angle_beta   90.00
_cell.angle_gamma   90.00
#
_symmetry.space_group_name_H-M   'P 1'
#
loop_
_entity.id
_entity.type
_entity.pdbx_description
1 polymer ?
#
loop_
_entity_poly.entity_id
_entity_poly.type
_entity_poly.pdbx_seq_one_letter_code
_entity_poly.pdbx_strand_id
1 'polypeptide(L)'
;MAFNKKNFALEKKKELQEMTNSAVRRVLDFKKDPNKVIELLNFMARSPQYSFKNQMMVSSQYENSNFTMGSRQFKETMGLKVNENATPIKIVAPVMNTFFKRNDKLVQLRFANKEEKEKIKNKEIKTIQNVWYYKLVDVYDITQTNAKPEDFPEYYPDRRYNFYVKNTEVIDDIISANKKLLKDNNIHLIENHTYNQLGTSVGFAG
;
A
#
# COMPACT_ATOMS: atom_id res chain seq x y z
N MET A 1 -34.78 -4.17 5.84
CA MET A 1 -34.22 -5.54 5.92
C MET A 1 -33.18 -5.59 7.04
N ALA A 2 -33.23 -6.59 7.92
CA ALA A 2 -32.26 -6.70 9.02
C ALA A 2 -30.89 -7.17 8.51
N PHE A 3 -29.80 -6.57 9.02
CA PHE A 3 -28.42 -6.90 8.63
C PHE A 3 -28.06 -8.35 9.01
N ASN A 4 -27.80 -9.20 8.01
CA ASN A 4 -27.40 -10.59 8.21
C ASN A 4 -25.87 -10.72 8.35
N LYS A 5 -25.40 -10.85 9.60
CA LYS A 5 -23.97 -10.97 9.94
C LYS A 5 -23.27 -12.15 9.27
N LYS A 6 -23.96 -13.28 9.06
CA LYS A 6 -23.37 -14.48 8.44
C LYS A 6 -23.12 -14.27 6.95
N ASN A 7 -24.10 -13.71 6.24
CA ASN A 7 -23.97 -13.42 4.80
C ASN A 7 -22.88 -12.38 4.55
N PHE A 8 -22.86 -11.29 5.35
CA PHE A 8 -21.81 -10.28 5.26
C PHE A 8 -20.39 -10.85 5.45
N ALA A 9 -20.20 -11.74 6.44
CA ALA A 9 -18.91 -12.38 6.66
C ALA A 9 -18.50 -13.29 5.48
N LEU A 10 -19.47 -13.98 4.87
CA LEU A 10 -19.22 -14.83 3.70
C LEU A 10 -18.84 -13.99 2.47
N GLU A 11 -19.53 -12.88 2.23
CA GLU A 11 -19.22 -11.94 1.15
C GLU A 11 -17.81 -11.35 1.31
N LYS A 12 -17.44 -10.90 2.51
CA LYS A 12 -16.08 -10.38 2.77
C LYS A 12 -15.00 -11.43 2.59
N LYS A 13 -15.29 -12.70 2.91
CA LYS A 13 -14.36 -13.80 2.64
C LYS A 13 -14.20 -14.04 1.14
N LYS A 14 -15.30 -14.00 0.37
CA LYS A 14 -15.26 -14.13 -1.10
C LYS A 14 -14.48 -12.99 -1.75
N GLU A 15 -14.78 -11.75 -1.38
CA GLU A 15 -14.08 -10.55 -1.86
C GLU A 15 -12.57 -10.65 -1.62
N LEU A 16 -12.16 -11.05 -0.41
CA LEU A 16 -10.75 -11.28 -0.06
C LEU A 16 -10.10 -12.34 -0.96
N GLN A 17 -10.80 -13.46 -1.20
CA GLN A 17 -10.30 -14.56 -2.03
C GLN A 17 -10.19 -14.14 -3.50
N GLU A 18 -11.20 -13.50 -4.04
CA GLU A 18 -11.24 -13.03 -5.43
C GLU A 18 -10.13 -12.02 -5.71
N MET A 19 -9.96 -11.02 -4.83
CA MET A 19 -8.92 -10.01 -4.99
C MET A 19 -7.51 -10.59 -4.82
N THR A 20 -7.33 -11.54 -3.90
CA THR A 20 -6.05 -12.26 -3.78
C THR A 20 -5.75 -13.05 -5.05
N ASN A 21 -6.72 -13.81 -5.55
CA ASN A 21 -6.53 -14.70 -6.69
C ASN A 21 -6.31 -13.91 -7.98
N SER A 22 -6.97 -12.77 -8.14
CA SER A 22 -6.78 -11.90 -9.31
C SER A 22 -5.39 -11.27 -9.34
N ALA A 23 -4.87 -10.81 -8.19
CA ALA A 23 -3.50 -10.32 -8.08
C ALA A 23 -2.48 -11.39 -8.47
N VAL A 24 -2.62 -12.62 -7.95
CA VAL A 24 -1.73 -13.75 -8.28
C VAL A 24 -1.84 -14.13 -9.76
N ARG A 25 -3.03 -14.11 -10.36
CA ARG A 25 -3.23 -14.46 -11.78
C ARG A 25 -2.51 -13.49 -12.72
N ARG A 26 -2.57 -12.18 -12.47
CA ARG A 26 -1.87 -11.19 -13.30
C ARG A 26 -0.35 -11.39 -13.29
N VAL A 27 0.19 -11.93 -12.18
CA VAL A 27 1.61 -12.25 -12.04
C VAL A 27 1.99 -13.53 -12.78
N LEU A 28 1.07 -14.49 -12.90
CA LEU A 28 1.31 -15.71 -13.66
C LEU A 28 1.45 -15.42 -15.17
N ASP A 29 0.79 -14.38 -15.68
CA ASP A 29 0.94 -13.95 -17.07
C ASP A 29 2.36 -13.42 -17.37
N PHE A 30 3.07 -12.90 -16.36
CA PHE A 30 4.46 -12.43 -16.51
C PHE A 30 5.43 -13.56 -16.82
N LYS A 31 5.15 -14.82 -16.45
CA LYS A 31 6.03 -15.96 -16.74
C LYS A 31 6.26 -16.17 -18.24
N LYS A 32 5.40 -15.62 -19.10
CA LYS A 32 5.51 -15.73 -20.56
C LYS A 32 6.37 -14.62 -21.17
N ASP A 33 6.77 -13.62 -20.39
CA ASP A 33 7.52 -12.46 -20.84
C ASP A 33 8.72 -12.19 -19.89
N PRO A 34 9.95 -12.53 -20.29
CA PRO A 34 11.15 -12.34 -19.47
C PRO A 34 11.33 -10.90 -18.95
N ASN A 35 10.90 -9.88 -19.70
CA ASN A 35 11.02 -8.49 -19.27
C ASN A 35 10.09 -8.20 -18.07
N LYS A 36 8.88 -8.76 -18.08
CA LYS A 36 7.92 -8.62 -16.97
C LYS A 36 8.35 -9.42 -15.74
N VAL A 37 9.07 -10.53 -15.92
CA VAL A 37 9.72 -11.24 -14.81
C VAL A 37 10.81 -10.37 -14.17
N ILE A 38 11.63 -9.71 -14.97
CA ILE A 38 12.66 -8.78 -14.46
C ILE A 38 12.01 -7.61 -13.72
N GLU A 39 10.95 -7.02 -14.28
CA GLU A 39 10.18 -5.94 -13.66
C GLU A 39 9.61 -6.36 -12.29
N LEU A 40 9.02 -7.55 -12.23
CA LEU A 40 8.51 -8.17 -11.00
C LEU A 40 9.61 -8.34 -9.94
N LEU A 41 10.76 -8.90 -10.32
CA LEU A 41 11.89 -9.11 -9.42
C LEU A 41 12.46 -7.78 -8.89
N ASN A 42 12.57 -6.78 -9.76
CA ASN A 42 13.00 -5.43 -9.39
C ASN A 42 12.01 -4.78 -8.41
N PHE A 43 10.70 -4.97 -8.61
CA PHE A 43 9.70 -4.50 -7.65
C PHE A 43 9.80 -5.24 -6.30
N MET A 44 9.99 -6.56 -6.30
CA MET A 44 10.19 -7.35 -5.07
C MET A 44 11.41 -6.89 -4.27
N ALA A 45 12.51 -6.53 -4.95
CA ALA A 45 13.72 -6.03 -4.33
C ALA A 45 13.54 -4.65 -3.68
N ARG A 46 12.66 -3.79 -4.23
CA ARG A 46 12.44 -2.41 -3.79
C ARG A 46 11.52 -2.27 -2.58
N SER A 47 10.58 -3.20 -2.36
CA SER A 47 9.54 -3.05 -1.33
C SER A 47 9.45 -4.24 -0.34
N PRO A 48 10.50 -4.56 0.44
CA PRO A 48 10.51 -5.72 1.34
C PRO A 48 9.53 -5.61 2.52
N GLN A 49 8.92 -4.44 2.73
CA GLN A 49 8.09 -4.13 3.91
C GLN A 49 6.77 -4.92 3.95
N TYR A 50 6.34 -5.49 2.82
CA TYR A 50 5.13 -6.29 2.73
C TYR A 50 5.41 -7.72 2.27
N SER A 51 4.56 -8.65 2.71
CA SER A 51 4.57 -10.02 2.19
C SER A 51 4.43 -10.02 0.66
N PHE A 52 5.00 -11.02 0.00
CA PHE A 52 4.91 -11.19 -1.46
C PHE A 52 3.47 -11.04 -1.97
N LYS A 53 2.49 -11.63 -1.28
CA LYS A 53 1.07 -11.48 -1.62
C LYS A 53 0.61 -10.02 -1.64
N ASN A 54 0.97 -9.24 -0.62
CA ASN A 54 0.58 -7.84 -0.56
C ASN A 54 1.36 -6.99 -1.58
N GLN A 55 2.63 -7.29 -1.84
CA GLN A 55 3.38 -6.67 -2.93
C GLN A 55 2.63 -6.87 -4.27
N MET A 56 2.20 -8.09 -4.57
CA MET A 56 1.46 -8.38 -5.81
C MET A 56 0.11 -7.67 -5.87
N MET A 57 -0.59 -7.58 -4.74
CA MET A 57 -1.85 -6.82 -4.66
C MET A 57 -1.63 -5.34 -4.96
N VAL A 58 -0.58 -4.73 -4.40
CA VAL A 58 -0.24 -3.32 -4.66
C VAL A 58 0.09 -3.12 -6.14
N SER A 59 1.06 -3.87 -6.68
CA SER A 59 1.47 -3.75 -8.09
C SER A 59 0.30 -3.95 -9.06
N SER A 60 -0.64 -4.86 -8.76
CA SER A 60 -1.81 -5.08 -9.61
C SER A 60 -2.82 -3.93 -9.62
N GLN A 61 -2.83 -3.08 -8.60
CA GLN A 61 -3.78 -1.98 -8.45
C GLN A 61 -3.15 -0.62 -8.72
N TYR A 62 -1.84 -0.51 -8.54
CA TYR A 62 -1.09 0.72 -8.60
C TYR A 62 0.32 0.43 -9.10
N GLU A 63 0.56 0.78 -10.36
CA GLU A 63 1.82 0.48 -11.03
C GLU A 63 2.95 1.32 -10.42
N ASN A 64 4.15 0.76 -10.35
CA ASN A 64 5.35 1.45 -9.87
C ASN A 64 5.22 2.08 -8.46
N SER A 65 4.38 1.48 -7.60
CA SER A 65 4.35 1.80 -6.17
C SER A 65 5.68 1.43 -5.51
N ASN A 66 6.22 2.29 -4.64
CA ASN A 66 7.47 2.00 -3.93
C ASN A 66 7.39 2.22 -2.42
N PHE A 67 6.45 3.05 -1.94
CA PHE A 67 6.29 3.32 -0.51
C PHE A 67 4.82 3.48 -0.17
N THR A 68 4.25 2.46 0.47
CA THR A 68 2.83 2.43 0.83
C THR A 68 2.61 2.33 2.34
N MET A 69 1.65 3.09 2.84
CA MET A 69 1.21 3.04 4.24
C MET A 69 -0.29 3.33 4.35
N GLY A 70 -0.88 3.04 5.51
CA GLY A 70 -2.25 3.48 5.81
C GLY A 70 -2.32 5.01 5.94
N SER A 71 -3.44 5.62 5.58
CA SER A 71 -3.63 7.08 5.68
C SER A 71 -3.36 7.65 7.07
N ARG A 72 -3.79 6.93 8.12
CA ARG A 72 -3.51 7.28 9.51
C ARG A 72 -2.00 7.22 9.83
N GLN A 73 -1.30 6.20 9.31
CA GLN A 73 0.13 6.06 9.52
C GLN A 73 0.89 7.22 8.88
N PHE A 74 0.60 7.57 7.62
CA PHE A 74 1.20 8.74 6.96
C PHE A 74 1.08 10.01 7.81
N LYS A 75 -0.11 10.26 8.38
CA LYS A 75 -0.34 11.41 9.25
C LYS A 75 0.46 11.34 10.54
N GLU A 76 0.49 10.18 11.21
CA GLU A 76 1.13 10.01 12.52
C GLU A 76 2.65 9.92 12.46
N THR A 77 3.21 9.31 11.41
CA THR A 77 4.66 9.07 11.29
C THR A 77 5.38 10.10 10.44
N MET A 78 4.71 10.69 9.45
CA MET A 78 5.32 11.62 8.48
C MET A 78 4.63 12.98 8.43
N GLY A 79 3.52 13.19 9.12
CA GLY A 79 2.74 14.43 9.02
C GLY A 79 2.05 14.64 7.67
N LEU A 80 2.02 13.62 6.81
CA LEU A 80 1.47 13.68 5.46
C LEU A 80 -0.02 13.37 5.43
N LYS A 81 -0.76 14.05 4.54
CA LYS A 81 -2.18 13.82 4.28
C LYS A 81 -2.34 13.20 2.89
N VAL A 82 -3.14 12.14 2.81
CA VAL A 82 -3.57 11.54 1.54
C VAL A 82 -4.45 12.54 0.79
N ASN A 83 -4.21 12.70 -0.52
CA ASN A 83 -4.96 13.61 -1.38
C ASN A 83 -6.43 13.19 -1.49
N GLU A 84 -7.34 14.15 -1.65
CA GLU A 84 -8.79 13.89 -1.59
C GLU A 84 -9.28 13.00 -2.75
N ASN A 85 -8.60 13.04 -3.89
CA ASN A 85 -8.86 12.24 -5.08
C ASN A 85 -8.01 10.95 -5.16
N ALA A 86 -7.30 10.58 -4.09
CA ALA A 86 -6.47 9.39 -4.06
C ALA A 86 -7.33 8.12 -4.08
N THR A 87 -7.00 7.19 -4.98
CA THR A 87 -7.64 5.88 -5.04
C THR A 87 -6.96 4.93 -4.05
N PRO A 88 -7.69 4.31 -3.10
CA PRO A 88 -7.08 3.40 -2.14
C PRO A 88 -6.59 2.12 -2.80
N ILE A 89 -5.45 1.62 -2.32
CA ILE A 89 -4.86 0.35 -2.72
C ILE A 89 -5.21 -0.68 -1.65
N LYS A 90 -5.85 -1.78 -2.04
CA LYS A 90 -6.27 -2.81 -1.08
C LYS A 90 -5.15 -3.81 -0.81
N ILE A 91 -4.83 -4.05 0.46
CA ILE A 91 -3.94 -5.13 0.91
C ILE A 91 -4.60 -6.01 1.97
N VAL A 92 -4.04 -7.20 2.22
CA VAL A 92 -4.50 -8.08 3.30
C VAL A 92 -3.76 -7.77 4.60
N ALA A 93 -4.50 -7.55 5.68
CA ALA A 93 -3.93 -7.38 7.01
C ALA A 93 -4.54 -8.38 8.01
N PRO A 94 -3.73 -8.89 8.97
CA PRO A 94 -4.24 -9.70 10.07
C PRO A 94 -5.01 -8.82 11.06
N VAL A 95 -6.12 -9.34 11.56
CA VAL A 95 -6.83 -8.79 12.72
C VAL A 95 -6.40 -9.60 13.93
N MET A 96 -5.61 -8.99 14.81
CA MET A 96 -5.17 -9.62 16.05
C MET A 96 -6.29 -9.61 17.09
N ASN A 97 -6.36 -10.67 17.89
CA ASN A 97 -7.23 -10.74 19.05
C ASN A 97 -6.55 -11.54 20.16
N THR A 98 -7.06 -11.40 21.39
CA THR A 98 -6.55 -12.10 22.55
C THR A 98 -7.40 -13.35 22.81
N PHE A 99 -6.73 -14.48 22.99
CA PHE A 99 -7.32 -15.79 23.23
C PHE A 99 -6.81 -16.38 24.53
N PHE A 100 -7.54 -17.36 25.08
CA PHE A 100 -7.08 -18.22 26.16
C PHE A 100 -7.49 -19.67 25.87
N LYS A 101 -6.86 -20.62 26.54
CA LYS A 101 -7.12 -22.05 26.36
C LYS A 101 -8.23 -22.51 27.31
N ARG A 102 -9.31 -23.06 26.77
CA ARG A 102 -10.41 -23.71 27.52
C ARG A 102 -10.60 -25.12 26.96
N ASN A 103 -10.38 -26.15 27.76
CA ASN A 103 -10.50 -27.56 27.34
C ASN A 103 -9.80 -27.83 25.99
N ASP A 104 -8.53 -27.44 25.91
CA ASP A 104 -7.68 -27.52 24.70
C ASP A 104 -8.10 -26.70 23.48
N LYS A 105 -9.16 -25.89 23.57
CA LYS A 105 -9.59 -24.99 22.49
C LYS A 105 -9.20 -23.54 22.77
N LEU A 106 -8.78 -22.82 21.73
CA LEU A 106 -8.60 -21.38 21.80
C LEU A 106 -9.96 -20.68 21.78
N VAL A 107 -10.25 -19.91 22.83
CA VAL A 107 -11.47 -19.12 22.97
C VAL A 107 -11.08 -17.64 23.07
N GLN A 108 -11.82 -16.76 22.39
CA GLN A 108 -11.57 -15.32 22.49
C GLN A 108 -11.83 -14.83 23.91
N LEU A 109 -10.96 -13.95 24.41
CA LEU A 109 -11.03 -13.38 25.75
C LEU A 109 -12.41 -12.78 26.08
N ARG A 110 -13.09 -12.20 25.09
CA ARG A 110 -14.44 -11.64 25.26
C ARG A 110 -15.50 -12.65 25.70
N PHE A 111 -15.28 -13.95 25.47
CA PHE A 111 -16.17 -15.04 25.85
C PHE A 111 -15.75 -15.74 27.16
N ALA A 112 -14.77 -15.19 27.88
CA ALA A 112 -14.44 -15.65 29.22
C ALA A 112 -15.59 -15.38 30.19
N ASN A 113 -15.92 -16.36 31.02
CA ASN A 113 -16.87 -16.21 32.12
C ASN A 113 -16.23 -15.45 33.31
N LYS A 114 -16.98 -15.24 34.40
CA LYS A 114 -16.48 -14.47 35.55
C LYS A 114 -15.24 -15.12 36.20
N GLU A 115 -15.30 -16.41 36.49
CA GLU A 115 -14.20 -17.16 37.11
C GLU A 115 -12.93 -17.17 36.24
N GLU A 116 -13.10 -17.37 34.93
CA GLU A 116 -11.97 -17.37 33.99
C GLU A 116 -11.32 -15.99 33.90
N LYS A 117 -12.12 -14.91 33.94
CA LYS A 117 -11.57 -13.55 33.98
C LYS A 117 -10.75 -13.30 35.23
N GLU A 118 -11.19 -13.80 36.39
CA GLU A 118 -10.43 -13.71 37.64
C GLU A 118 -9.14 -14.51 37.55
N LYS A 119 -9.17 -15.77 37.08
CA LYS A 119 -7.98 -16.59 36.88
C LYS A 119 -6.99 -15.98 35.88
N ILE A 120 -7.49 -15.34 34.82
CA ILE A 120 -6.65 -14.60 33.86
C ILE A 120 -6.02 -13.37 34.53
N LYS A 121 -6.78 -12.62 35.33
CA LYS A 121 -6.26 -11.47 36.10
C LYS A 121 -5.19 -11.90 37.10
N ASN A 122 -5.38 -13.05 37.74
CA ASN A 122 -4.42 -13.66 38.67
C ASN A 122 -3.24 -14.36 37.97
N LYS A 123 -3.19 -14.34 36.63
CA LYS A 123 -2.16 -15.00 35.79
C LYS A 123 -2.12 -16.54 35.90
N GLU A 124 -3.17 -17.15 36.44
CA GLU A 124 -3.34 -18.62 36.49
C GLU A 124 -3.66 -19.19 35.10
N ILE A 125 -4.41 -18.44 34.28
CA ILE A 125 -4.67 -18.75 32.87
C ILE A 125 -3.87 -17.79 31.99
N LYS A 126 -2.99 -18.33 31.14
CA LYS A 126 -2.24 -17.55 30.16
C LYS A 126 -3.13 -17.11 29.00
N THR A 127 -2.94 -15.87 28.57
CA THR A 127 -3.53 -15.34 27.33
C THR A 127 -2.50 -15.36 26.20
N ILE A 128 -3.00 -15.47 24.96
CA ILE A 128 -2.21 -15.55 23.75
C ILE A 128 -2.78 -14.53 22.76
N GLN A 129 -1.96 -13.60 22.26
CA GLN A 129 -2.35 -12.80 21.10
C GLN A 129 -2.14 -13.62 19.84
N ASN A 130 -3.18 -13.73 19.00
CA ASN A 130 -3.10 -14.46 17.74
C ASN A 130 -3.98 -13.81 16.67
N VAL A 131 -3.74 -14.16 15.41
CA VAL A 131 -4.56 -13.74 14.28
C VAL A 131 -5.95 -14.35 14.42
N TRP A 132 -6.98 -13.50 14.51
CA TRP A 132 -8.37 -13.94 14.52
C TRP A 132 -8.89 -14.20 13.10
N TYR A 133 -8.66 -13.24 12.19
CA TYR A 133 -8.99 -13.38 10.78
C TYR A 133 -8.20 -12.36 9.97
N TYR A 134 -8.27 -12.47 8.65
CA TYR A 134 -7.67 -11.50 7.72
C TYR A 134 -8.76 -10.64 7.09
N LYS A 135 -8.47 -9.36 6.87
CA LYS A 135 -9.36 -8.44 6.16
C LYS A 135 -8.60 -7.63 5.12
N LEU A 136 -9.33 -7.11 4.14
CA LEU A 136 -8.81 -6.07 3.26
C LEU A 136 -8.73 -4.75 4.02
N VAL A 137 -7.63 -4.03 3.85
CA VAL A 137 -7.43 -2.68 4.38
C VAL A 137 -6.90 -1.77 3.28
N ASP A 138 -7.08 -0.47 3.48
CA ASP A 138 -6.63 0.57 2.56
C ASP A 138 -5.23 1.04 2.93
N VAL A 139 -4.37 1.06 1.91
CA VAL A 139 -3.08 1.76 1.91
C VAL A 139 -3.02 2.69 0.70
N TYR A 140 -2.06 3.60 0.73
CA TYR A 140 -1.83 4.60 -0.31
C TYR A 140 -0.34 4.66 -0.58
N ASP A 141 0.06 4.99 -1.81
CA ASP A 141 1.47 5.31 -2.10
C ASP A 141 1.77 6.77 -1.66
N ILE A 142 3.03 7.06 -1.29
CA ILE A 142 3.47 8.42 -0.94
C ILE A 142 3.18 9.43 -2.06
N THR A 143 3.18 9.00 -3.34
CA THR A 143 2.81 9.87 -4.47
C THR A 143 1.34 10.30 -4.46
N GLN A 144 0.49 9.61 -3.69
CA GLN A 144 -0.93 9.94 -3.51
C GLN A 144 -1.17 10.86 -2.29
N THR A 145 -0.10 11.45 -1.73
CA THR A 145 -0.17 12.37 -0.60
C THR A 145 0.26 13.77 -1.01
N ASN A 146 0.24 14.70 -0.06
CA ASN A 146 0.79 16.04 -0.21
C ASN A 146 2.32 16.11 0.00
N ALA A 147 3.03 14.99 -0.12
CA ALA A 147 4.49 14.90 0.02
C ALA A 147 5.23 15.83 -0.95
N LYS A 148 6.18 16.56 -0.42
CA LYS A 148 7.16 17.36 -1.15
C LYS A 148 8.43 16.53 -1.42
N PRO A 149 9.31 16.94 -2.36
CA PRO A 149 10.59 16.28 -2.64
C PRO A 149 11.39 15.84 -1.40
N GLU A 150 11.39 16.67 -0.37
CA GLU A 150 12.13 16.44 0.86
C GLU A 150 11.53 15.31 1.72
N ASP A 151 10.21 15.09 1.63
CA ASP A 151 9.47 14.08 2.41
C ASP A 151 9.68 12.65 1.90
N PHE A 152 10.18 12.50 0.67
CA PHE A 152 10.45 11.18 0.10
C PHE A 152 11.65 10.53 0.81
N PRO A 153 11.56 9.23 1.16
CA PRO A 153 12.70 8.49 1.70
C PRO A 153 13.92 8.60 0.79
N GLU A 154 15.12 8.63 1.37
CA GLU A 154 16.36 8.76 0.59
C GLU A 154 16.54 7.63 -0.44
N TYR A 155 16.12 6.41 -0.09
CA TYR A 155 16.17 5.24 -0.96
C TYR A 155 15.01 5.17 -1.98
N TYR A 156 14.12 6.17 -2.02
CA TYR A 156 12.97 6.15 -2.90
C TYR A 156 13.43 6.28 -4.37
N PRO A 157 13.10 5.32 -5.25
CA PRO A 157 13.50 5.38 -6.66
C PRO A 157 12.93 6.63 -7.34
N ASP A 158 13.74 7.27 -8.19
CA ASP A 158 13.38 8.52 -8.88
C ASP A 158 12.84 9.59 -7.93
N ARG A 159 13.44 9.65 -6.72
CA ARG A 159 13.12 10.65 -5.70
C ARG A 159 13.05 12.03 -6.35
N ARG A 160 11.93 12.72 -6.10
CA ARG A 160 11.75 14.08 -6.59
C ARG A 160 12.86 14.96 -6.02
N TYR A 161 13.54 15.70 -6.87
CA TYR A 161 14.57 16.65 -6.48
C TYR A 161 14.02 18.08 -6.54
N ASN A 162 14.32 18.86 -5.51
CA ASN A 162 14.10 20.30 -5.54
C ASN A 162 15.35 20.96 -6.13
N PHE A 163 15.27 21.40 -7.38
CA PHE A 163 16.40 22.05 -8.05
C PHE A 163 16.51 23.50 -7.57
N TYR A 164 17.65 23.86 -6.97
CA TYR A 164 17.91 25.24 -6.62
C TYR A 164 18.17 26.06 -7.89
N VAL A 165 17.28 26.99 -8.19
CA VAL A 165 17.45 27.95 -9.30
C VAL A 165 17.61 29.35 -8.72
N LYS A 166 18.81 29.93 -8.88
CA LYS A 166 19.15 31.25 -8.33
C LYS A 166 18.38 32.40 -8.99
N ASN A 167 18.08 32.28 -10.28
CA ASN A 167 17.27 33.24 -11.02
C ASN A 167 16.00 32.56 -11.55
N THR A 168 14.86 32.88 -10.94
CA THR A 168 13.55 32.31 -11.29
C THR A 168 13.09 32.72 -12.69
N GLU A 169 13.62 33.81 -13.26
CA GLU A 169 13.29 34.26 -14.62
C GLU A 169 13.77 33.28 -15.71
N VAL A 170 14.75 32.42 -15.40
CA VAL A 170 15.34 31.45 -16.36
C VAL A 170 14.60 30.11 -16.34
N ILE A 171 13.66 29.90 -15.42
CA ILE A 171 12.94 28.62 -15.29
C ILE A 171 12.16 28.30 -16.56
N ASP A 172 11.44 29.29 -17.10
CA ASP A 172 10.65 29.12 -18.32
C ASP A 172 11.52 28.82 -19.55
N ASP A 173 12.71 29.42 -19.61
CA ASP A 173 13.70 29.15 -20.67
C ASP A 173 14.23 27.71 -20.56
N ILE A 174 14.55 27.24 -19.36
CA ILE A 174 15.02 25.88 -19.11
C ILE A 174 13.93 24.85 -19.46
N ILE A 175 12.69 25.10 -19.03
CA ILE A 175 11.55 24.24 -19.37
C ILE A 175 11.36 24.19 -20.88
N SER A 176 11.38 25.34 -21.56
CA SER A 176 11.22 25.45 -23.01
C SER A 176 12.34 24.73 -23.78
N ALA A 177 13.59 24.90 -23.35
CA ALA A 177 14.74 24.21 -23.92
C ALA A 177 14.64 22.68 -23.77
N ASN A 178 14.23 22.19 -22.60
CA ASN A 178 14.02 20.76 -22.37
C ASN A 178 12.87 20.20 -23.21
N LYS A 179 11.73 20.90 -23.30
CA LYS A 179 10.62 20.50 -24.19
C LYS A 179 11.07 20.38 -25.63
N LYS A 180 11.90 21.32 -26.11
CA LYS A 180 12.48 21.27 -27.45
C LYS A 180 13.41 20.06 -27.62
N LEU A 181 14.32 19.83 -26.66
CA LEU A 181 15.23 18.68 -26.69
C LEU A 181 14.48 17.35 -26.75
N LEU A 182 13.40 17.20 -25.96
CA LEU A 182 12.56 16.00 -25.99
C LEU A 182 11.95 15.78 -27.38
N LYS A 183 11.40 16.84 -27.98
CA LYS A 183 10.85 16.80 -29.34
C LYS A 183 11.90 16.41 -30.38
N ASP A 184 13.09 16.99 -30.30
CA ASP A 184 14.20 16.72 -31.23
C ASP A 184 14.68 15.27 -31.15
N ASN A 185 14.51 14.61 -29.99
CA ASN A 185 14.83 13.20 -29.76
C ASN A 185 13.64 12.25 -29.96
N ASN A 186 12.51 12.72 -30.52
CA ASN A 186 11.27 11.96 -30.66
C ASN A 186 10.74 11.39 -29.33
N ILE A 187 10.97 12.08 -28.21
CA ILE A 187 10.43 11.73 -26.89
C ILE A 187 9.16 12.55 -26.65
N HIS A 188 8.04 11.86 -26.41
CA HIS A 188 6.76 12.50 -26.14
C HIS A 188 6.63 12.89 -24.67
N LEU A 189 6.61 14.20 -24.40
CA LEU A 189 6.28 14.73 -23.07
C LEU A 189 4.77 14.64 -22.85
N ILE A 190 4.38 14.08 -21.71
CA ILE A 190 2.98 14.03 -21.27
C ILE A 190 2.86 14.99 -20.08
N GLU A 191 2.31 16.18 -20.28
CA GLU A 191 2.31 17.25 -19.27
C GLU A 191 1.18 17.12 -18.24
N ASN A 192 0.10 16.41 -18.58
CA ASN A 192 -1.08 16.23 -17.75
C ASN A 192 -1.38 14.74 -17.59
N HIS A 193 -0.64 14.09 -16.70
CA HIS A 193 -0.96 12.72 -16.31
C HIS A 193 -2.18 12.75 -15.38
N THR A 194 -3.38 12.54 -15.92
CA THR A 194 -4.60 12.30 -15.11
C THR A 194 -4.62 10.92 -14.46
N TYR A 195 -3.62 10.07 -14.75
CA TYR A 195 -3.45 8.80 -14.10
C TYR A 195 -2.87 8.99 -12.71
N ASN A 196 -3.76 9.20 -11.74
CA ASN A 196 -3.45 9.06 -10.32
C ASN A 196 -2.90 7.67 -9.94
N GLN A 197 -2.67 6.74 -10.89
CA GLN A 197 -2.37 5.31 -10.73
C GLN A 197 -0.92 4.90 -11.07
N LEU A 198 -0.07 5.85 -11.49
CA LEU A 198 1.27 5.53 -12.03
C LEU A 198 2.42 5.57 -11.00
N GLY A 199 2.16 5.85 -9.72
CA GLY A 199 3.19 5.84 -8.69
C GLY A 199 4.44 6.65 -9.01
N THR A 200 5.61 6.01 -8.92
CA THR A 200 6.92 6.66 -9.13
C THR A 200 7.19 7.12 -10.56
N SER A 201 6.36 6.71 -11.51
CA SER A 201 6.43 7.19 -12.90
C SER A 201 5.99 8.65 -13.07
N VAL A 202 5.60 9.35 -12.00
CA VAL A 202 5.11 10.73 -12.04
C VAL A 202 6.22 11.71 -11.64
N GLY A 203 6.81 12.38 -12.63
CA GLY A 203 7.74 13.50 -12.44
C GLY A 203 7.06 14.69 -11.74
N PHE A 204 7.83 15.42 -10.92
CA PHE A 204 7.37 16.64 -10.25
C PHE A 204 8.25 17.80 -10.69
N ALA A 205 7.64 18.79 -11.35
CA ALA A 205 8.21 20.11 -11.54
C ALA A 205 7.50 21.03 -10.54
N GLY A 206 8.26 21.54 -9.56
CA GLY A 206 7.82 22.52 -8.59
C GLY A 206 8.53 23.85 -8.79
#